data_AF-A0A933U939-F1
#
_entry.id   AF-A0A933U939-F1
#
_cell.length_a   1.000
_cell.length_b   1.000
_cell.length_c   1.000
_cell.angle_alpha   90.00
_cell.angle_beta   90.00
_cell.angle_gamma   90.00
#
_symmetry.space_group_name_H-M   'P 1'
#
loop_
_entity.id
_entity.type
_entity.pdbx_description
1 polymer ?
#
loop_
_entity_poly.entity_id
_entity_poly.type
_entity_poly.pdbx_seq_one_letter_code
_entity_poly.pdbx_strand_id
1 'polypeptide(L)'
;MTKRDFEMKSDGLGIGLFAFGVFCAVLVVQAMFQGVEPEPTQFVKVLAAVWVNSIGAFPSLVLNGALAAIGARIFLAGAVPNLVRHLVGLGFLSASLSVLFGAFGGAAGGTFGARTGGALSGATHVALGALIGALAATATVWFVWLRRDQLPAEEPMSVRNPERELETVDEDEGVSTAEAEALLPVRPLAVAAPVRAAPPPSPYPEDVRRKGEIPAGTRPLSNPDAQTTPAAPAFAPTVYRWTAPGARRELEPASPTVAPVEHELAEDALDADRYTVAEVESDVQAARATDKA
;
A
#
# COMPACT_ATOMS: atom_id res chain seq x y z
N MET A 1 -13.00 -21.53 -4.62
CA MET A 1 -13.23 -20.29 -3.84
C MET A 1 -13.39 -20.72 -2.40
N THR A 2 -12.33 -20.67 -1.60
CA THR A 2 -12.39 -21.05 -0.19
C THR A 2 -13.11 -19.95 0.58
N LYS A 3 -14.13 -20.33 1.36
CA LYS A 3 -14.90 -19.42 2.20
C LYS A 3 -13.94 -18.87 3.25
N ARG A 4 -13.68 -17.56 3.22
CA ARG A 4 -12.85 -16.90 4.23
C ARG A 4 -13.77 -16.53 5.39
N ASP A 5 -13.47 -17.06 6.57
CA ASP A 5 -14.17 -16.68 7.79
C ASP A 5 -13.79 -15.25 8.15
N PHE A 6 -14.80 -14.45 8.50
CA PHE A 6 -14.62 -13.04 8.83
C PHE A 6 -13.92 -12.95 10.19
N GLU A 7 -12.70 -12.43 10.20
CA GLU A 7 -11.94 -12.25 11.43
C GLU A 7 -12.13 -10.81 11.88
N MET A 8 -13.09 -10.62 12.78
CA MET A 8 -13.61 -9.32 13.21
C MET A 8 -12.52 -8.32 13.65
N LYS A 9 -11.38 -8.82 14.14
CA LYS A 9 -10.22 -7.99 14.54
C LYS A 9 -9.42 -7.48 13.33
N SER A 10 -9.00 -8.35 12.42
CA SER A 10 -8.20 -7.95 11.25
C SER A 10 -9.03 -7.17 10.24
N ASP A 11 -10.28 -7.61 10.02
CA ASP A 11 -11.15 -7.01 9.03
C ASP A 11 -11.64 -5.63 9.51
N GLY A 12 -11.92 -5.48 10.81
CA GLY A 12 -12.21 -4.19 11.44
C GLY A 12 -11.05 -3.20 11.36
N LEU A 13 -9.82 -3.68 11.59
CA LEU A 13 -8.61 -2.85 11.44
C LEU A 13 -8.42 -2.40 9.99
N GLY A 14 -8.59 -3.30 9.01
CA GLY A 14 -8.48 -2.98 7.58
C GLY A 14 -9.49 -1.92 7.14
N ILE A 15 -10.76 -2.08 7.52
CA ILE A 15 -11.82 -1.10 7.24
C ILE A 15 -11.51 0.24 7.91
N GLY A 16 -11.12 0.23 9.19
CA GLY A 16 -10.79 1.45 9.93
C GLY A 16 -9.64 2.22 9.30
N LEU A 17 -8.56 1.53 8.94
CA LEU A 17 -7.39 2.15 8.29
C LEU A 17 -7.73 2.68 6.89
N PHE A 18 -8.54 1.94 6.14
CA PHE A 18 -9.02 2.37 4.83
C PHE A 18 -9.88 3.63 4.92
N ALA A 19 -10.91 3.60 5.77
CA ALA A 19 -11.82 4.72 5.96
C ALA A 19 -11.08 5.96 6.46
N PHE A 20 -10.17 5.80 7.42
CA PHE A 20 -9.33 6.88 7.93
C PHE A 20 -8.44 7.47 6.82
N GLY A 21 -7.73 6.61 6.07
CA GLY A 21 -6.86 7.05 4.97
C GLY A 21 -7.63 7.79 3.88
N VAL A 22 -8.78 7.27 3.45
CA VAL A 22 -9.62 7.91 2.42
C VAL A 22 -10.19 9.23 2.95
N PHE A 23 -10.73 9.25 4.17
CA PHE A 23 -11.28 10.46 4.78
C PHE A 23 -10.22 11.57 4.83
N CYS A 24 -9.05 11.29 5.38
CA CYS A 24 -7.96 12.25 5.44
C CYS A 24 -7.45 12.66 4.04
N ALA A 25 -7.40 11.74 3.08
CA ALA A 25 -7.03 12.07 1.70
C ALA A 25 -8.04 13.06 1.08
N VAL A 26 -9.34 12.82 1.25
CA VAL A 26 -10.39 13.73 0.74
C VAL A 26 -10.25 15.12 1.36
N LEU A 27 -9.98 15.22 2.66
CA LEU A 27 -9.75 16.51 3.32
C LEU A 27 -8.57 17.27 2.71
N VAL A 28 -7.46 16.57 2.45
CA VAL A 28 -6.28 17.19 1.83
C VAL A 28 -6.57 17.62 0.39
N VAL A 29 -7.24 16.78 -0.39
CA VAL A 29 -7.64 17.12 -1.77
C VAL A 29 -8.57 18.33 -1.78
N GLN A 30 -9.55 18.38 -0.88
CA GLN A 30 -10.45 19.51 -0.75
C GLN A 30 -9.68 20.79 -0.41
N ALA A 31 -8.75 20.73 0.55
CA ALA A 31 -7.88 21.86 0.91
C ALA A 31 -6.98 22.31 -0.25
N MET A 32 -6.55 21.40 -1.14
CA MET A 32 -5.78 21.76 -2.33
C MET A 32 -6.61 22.49 -3.38
N PHE A 33 -7.87 22.11 -3.58
CA PHE A 33 -8.74 22.73 -4.57
C PHE A 33 -9.39 24.03 -4.09
N GLN A 34 -9.82 24.07 -2.83
CA GLN A 34 -10.55 25.21 -2.26
C GLN A 34 -9.61 26.19 -1.55
N GLY A 35 -8.36 25.82 -1.34
CA GLY A 35 -7.44 26.53 -0.46
C GLY A 35 -7.74 26.25 1.02
N VAL A 36 -6.82 26.69 1.88
CA VAL A 36 -7.00 26.64 3.33
C VAL A 36 -7.52 28.00 3.78
N GLU A 37 -8.76 28.03 4.29
CA GLU A 37 -9.32 29.24 4.89
C GLU A 37 -8.48 29.66 6.11
N PRO A 38 -8.21 30.97 6.29
CA PRO A 38 -7.40 31.46 7.41
C PRO A 38 -8.11 31.28 8.77
N GLU A 39 -9.45 31.34 8.79
CA GLU A 39 -10.27 31.17 9.99
C GLU A 39 -11.36 30.11 9.76
N PRO A 40 -11.00 28.81 9.81
CA PRO A 40 -11.96 27.74 9.59
C PRO A 40 -12.94 27.63 10.77
N THR A 41 -14.22 27.85 10.52
CA THR A 41 -15.29 27.75 11.55
C THR A 41 -15.79 26.31 11.76
N GLN A 42 -15.61 25.43 10.76
CA GLN A 42 -16.03 24.04 10.81
C GLN A 42 -14.88 23.12 11.27
N PHE A 43 -15.16 22.21 12.21
CA PHE A 43 -14.15 21.26 12.75
C PHE A 43 -13.37 20.51 11.67
N VAL A 44 -14.05 20.08 10.60
CA VAL A 44 -13.43 19.36 9.48
C VAL A 44 -12.41 20.23 8.74
N LYS A 45 -12.73 21.51 8.53
CA LYS A 45 -11.81 22.48 7.91
C LYS A 45 -10.63 22.80 8.83
N VAL A 46 -10.86 22.91 10.14
CA VAL A 46 -9.78 23.06 11.15
C VAL A 46 -8.83 21.87 11.08
N LEU A 47 -9.36 20.65 11.06
CA LEU A 47 -8.55 19.44 11.00
C LEU A 47 -7.74 19.38 9.70
N ALA A 48 -8.36 19.68 8.55
CA ALA A 48 -7.69 19.74 7.26
C ALA A 48 -6.56 20.79 7.26
N ALA A 49 -6.84 21.99 7.77
CA ALA A 49 -5.87 23.08 7.88
C ALA A 49 -4.68 22.67 8.76
N VAL A 50 -4.94 22.14 9.95
CA VAL A 50 -3.88 21.67 10.86
C VAL A 50 -3.04 20.59 10.19
N TRP A 51 -3.68 19.64 9.50
CA TRP A 51 -2.99 18.52 8.86
C TRP A 51 -2.09 18.98 7.71
N VAL A 52 -2.64 19.75 6.78
CA VAL A 52 -1.93 20.29 5.61
C VAL A 52 -0.83 21.27 6.04
N ASN A 53 -1.11 22.16 6.99
CA ASN A 53 -0.12 23.10 7.50
C ASN A 53 1.01 22.41 8.27
N SER A 54 0.79 21.22 8.83
CA SER A 54 1.83 20.50 9.58
C SER A 54 2.83 19.81 8.66
N ILE A 55 2.34 19.01 7.71
CA ILE A 55 3.16 18.07 6.93
C ILE A 55 3.30 18.50 5.45
N GLY A 56 2.40 19.35 4.96
CA GLY A 56 2.25 19.70 3.55
C GLY A 56 1.21 18.82 2.85
N ALA A 57 0.60 19.35 1.78
CA ALA A 57 -0.46 18.66 1.06
C ALA A 57 0.03 17.40 0.32
N PHE A 58 1.15 17.49 -0.39
CA PHE A 58 1.68 16.34 -1.15
C PHE A 58 2.15 15.18 -0.28
N PRO A 59 2.99 15.39 0.76
CA PRO A 59 3.42 14.28 1.61
C PRO A 59 2.25 13.63 2.36
N SER A 60 1.28 14.45 2.82
CA SER A 60 0.08 13.91 3.47
C SER A 60 -0.81 13.10 2.53
N LEU A 61 -0.93 13.47 1.24
CA LEU A 61 -1.61 12.63 0.25
C LEU A 61 -0.94 11.27 0.06
N VAL A 62 0.39 11.24 -0.03
CA VAL A 62 1.14 9.98 -0.16
C VAL A 62 0.92 9.11 1.07
N LEU A 63 0.98 9.69 2.27
CA LEU A 63 0.72 8.99 3.52
C LEU A 63 -0.70 8.41 3.56
N ASN A 64 -1.71 9.25 3.34
CA ASN A 64 -3.12 8.86 3.42
C ASN A 64 -3.51 7.84 2.34
N GLY A 65 -3.00 8.02 1.11
CA GLY A 65 -3.19 7.07 0.02
C GLY A 65 -2.55 5.72 0.31
N ALA A 66 -1.36 5.69 0.92
CA ALA A 66 -0.72 4.45 1.30
C ALA A 66 -1.42 3.76 2.50
N LEU A 67 -1.90 4.53 3.48
CA LEU A 67 -2.74 4.00 4.57
C LEU A 67 -4.04 3.39 4.02
N ALA A 68 -4.69 4.06 3.08
CA ALA A 68 -5.87 3.53 2.39
C ALA A 68 -5.53 2.24 1.63
N ALA A 69 -4.44 2.21 0.87
CA ALA A 69 -4.02 1.02 0.14
C ALA A 69 -3.70 -0.17 1.07
N ILE A 70 -3.05 0.07 2.21
CA ILE A 70 -2.79 -0.95 3.22
C ILE A 70 -4.09 -1.42 3.87
N GLY A 71 -5.00 -0.51 4.23
CA GLY A 71 -6.30 -0.86 4.80
C GLY A 71 -7.13 -1.72 3.85
N ALA A 72 -7.20 -1.33 2.58
CA ALA A 72 -7.85 -2.11 1.52
C ALA A 72 -7.20 -3.49 1.36
N ARG A 73 -5.86 -3.57 1.40
CA ARG A 73 -5.14 -4.84 1.34
C ARG A 73 -5.44 -5.73 2.55
N ILE A 74 -5.48 -5.19 3.76
CA ILE A 74 -5.81 -5.96 4.97
C ILE A 74 -7.23 -6.52 4.85
N PHE A 75 -8.17 -5.70 4.40
CA PHE A 75 -9.56 -6.09 4.22
C PHE A 75 -9.72 -7.19 3.15
N LEU A 76 -9.12 -7.02 1.97
CA LEU A 76 -9.28 -7.96 0.85
C LEU A 76 -8.43 -9.23 0.99
N ALA A 77 -7.16 -9.08 1.38
CA ALA A 77 -6.16 -10.16 1.36
C ALA A 77 -5.83 -10.71 2.77
N GLY A 78 -6.22 -10.02 3.84
CA GLY A 78 -6.03 -10.47 5.22
C GLY A 78 -4.81 -9.86 5.89
N ALA A 79 -4.44 -10.40 7.05
CA ALA A 79 -3.36 -9.85 7.87
C ALA A 79 -2.08 -9.65 7.05
N VAL A 80 -1.54 -8.42 7.09
CA VAL A 80 -0.29 -8.07 6.44
C VAL A 80 0.85 -8.30 7.44
N PRO A 81 1.84 -9.15 7.12
CA PRO A 81 2.99 -9.34 8.00
C PRO A 81 3.73 -7.99 8.16
N ASN A 82 4.26 -7.75 9.36
CA ASN A 82 5.03 -6.52 9.67
C ASN A 82 4.25 -5.21 9.44
N LEU A 83 2.94 -5.18 9.72
CA LEU A 83 2.11 -3.99 9.58
C LEU A 83 2.72 -2.75 10.26
N VAL A 84 3.21 -2.90 11.50
CA VAL A 84 3.84 -1.81 12.25
C VAL A 84 5.03 -1.23 11.49
N ARG A 85 5.88 -2.09 10.90
CA ARG A 85 7.03 -1.65 10.08
C ARG A 85 6.57 -0.81 8.89
N HIS A 86 5.50 -1.22 8.21
CA HIS A 86 4.95 -0.45 7.09
C HIS A 86 4.38 0.90 7.54
N LEU A 87 3.62 0.94 8.63
CA LEU A 87 3.06 2.20 9.16
C LEU A 87 4.15 3.18 9.58
N VAL A 88 5.16 2.70 10.31
CA VAL A 88 6.32 3.50 10.72
C VAL A 88 7.09 3.99 9.48
N GLY A 89 7.31 3.11 8.50
CA GLY A 89 8.00 3.46 7.27
C GLY A 89 7.26 4.49 6.41
N LEU A 90 5.93 4.42 6.35
CA LEU A 90 5.12 5.45 5.71
C LEU A 90 5.22 6.79 6.42
N GLY A 91 5.26 6.80 7.76
CA GLY A 91 5.52 8.01 8.55
C GLY A 91 6.87 8.64 8.20
N PHE A 92 7.95 7.85 8.20
CA PHE A 92 9.28 8.35 7.81
C PHE A 92 9.36 8.80 6.35
N LEU A 93 8.66 8.11 5.44
CA LEU A 93 8.62 8.49 4.03
C LEU A 93 7.89 9.82 3.86
N SER A 94 6.76 10.00 4.53
CA SER A 94 6.01 11.26 4.54
C SER A 94 6.83 12.40 5.13
N ALA A 95 7.54 12.16 6.24
CA ALA A 95 8.43 13.15 6.82
C ALA A 95 9.57 13.53 5.85
N SER A 96 10.18 12.54 5.19
CA SER A 96 11.24 12.77 4.21
C SER A 96 10.76 13.55 2.99
N LEU A 97 9.55 13.25 2.49
CA LEU A 97 8.91 14.01 1.42
C LEU A 97 8.60 15.44 1.87
N SER A 98 8.14 15.63 3.11
CA SER A 98 7.92 16.97 3.69
C SER A 98 9.22 17.79 3.71
N VAL A 99 10.36 17.20 4.10
CA VAL A 99 11.69 17.83 4.01
C VAL A 99 12.03 18.17 2.56
N LEU A 100 11.85 17.23 1.63
CA LEU A 100 12.15 17.40 0.21
C LEU A 100 11.37 18.57 -0.40
N PHE A 101 10.04 18.60 -0.21
CA PHE A 101 9.19 19.66 -0.73
C PHE A 101 9.41 20.99 0.00
N GLY A 102 9.72 20.94 1.29
CA GLY A 102 10.10 22.11 2.08
C GLY A 102 11.30 22.87 1.52
N ALA A 103 12.24 22.16 0.88
CA ALA A 103 13.41 22.79 0.24
C ALA A 103 13.02 23.71 -0.93
N PHE A 104 11.94 23.40 -1.66
CA PHE A 104 11.44 24.17 -2.81
C PHE A 104 10.45 25.27 -2.41
N GLY A 105 9.88 25.19 -1.20
CA GLY A 105 8.99 26.21 -0.67
C GLY A 105 8.33 25.82 0.64
N GLY A 106 8.19 26.78 1.55
CA GLY A 106 7.62 26.55 2.89
C GLY A 106 6.18 26.02 2.87
N ALA A 107 5.37 26.40 1.86
CA ALA A 107 4.01 25.91 1.71
C ALA A 107 3.93 24.45 1.24
N ALA A 108 4.90 23.99 0.44
CA ALA A 108 4.86 22.66 -0.18
C ALA A 108 5.15 21.53 0.82
N GLY A 109 6.07 21.77 1.76
CA GLY A 109 6.42 20.84 2.84
C GLY A 109 5.66 21.07 4.15
N GLY A 110 4.76 22.06 4.21
CA GLY A 110 4.16 22.51 5.47
C GLY A 110 5.22 22.99 6.49
N THR A 111 4.80 23.13 7.75
CA THR A 111 5.64 23.66 8.83
C THR A 111 6.85 22.76 9.10
N PHE A 112 6.68 21.44 9.05
CA PHE A 112 7.78 20.49 9.26
C PHE A 112 8.84 20.63 8.17
N GLY A 113 8.43 20.61 6.89
CA GLY A 113 9.33 20.80 5.75
C GLY A 113 9.98 22.18 5.73
N ALA A 114 9.23 23.23 6.05
CA ALA A 114 9.75 24.60 6.12
C ALA A 114 10.85 24.74 7.19
N ARG A 115 10.65 24.16 8.37
CA ARG A 115 11.63 24.22 9.48
C ARG A 115 12.89 23.39 9.24
N THR A 116 12.81 22.40 8.36
CA THR A 116 13.91 21.46 8.10
C THR A 116 14.54 21.74 6.74
N GLY A 117 13.95 21.21 5.66
CA GLY A 117 14.42 21.36 4.29
C GLY A 117 14.43 22.83 3.83
N GLY A 118 13.44 23.62 4.22
CA GLY A 118 13.36 25.05 3.91
C GLY A 118 14.40 25.90 4.64
N ALA A 119 14.62 25.64 5.93
CA ALA A 119 15.68 26.30 6.68
C ALA A 119 17.06 25.98 6.10
N LEU A 120 17.27 24.72 5.71
CA LEU A 120 18.53 24.28 5.13
C LEU A 120 18.75 24.86 3.73
N SER A 121 17.72 24.91 2.88
CA SER A 121 17.81 25.52 1.56
C SER A 121 18.04 27.02 1.64
N GLY A 122 17.41 27.70 2.61
CA GLY A 122 17.64 29.11 2.88
C GLY A 122 19.05 29.43 3.38
N ALA A 123 19.68 28.51 4.13
CA ALA A 123 21.05 28.69 4.63
C ALA A 123 22.14 28.33 3.61
N THR A 124 21.84 27.44 2.65
CA THR A 124 22.85 26.89 1.73
C THR A 124 22.43 27.05 0.26
N HIS A 125 21.64 26.12 -0.24
CA HIS A 125 21.06 26.14 -1.58
C HIS A 125 19.88 25.15 -1.61
N VAL A 126 18.84 25.47 -2.40
CA VAL A 126 17.70 24.58 -2.67
C VAL A 126 18.11 23.15 -3.08
N ALA A 127 19.15 23.00 -3.92
CA ALA A 127 19.62 21.70 -4.37
C ALA A 127 20.14 20.82 -3.22
N LEU A 128 20.80 21.42 -2.22
CA LEU A 128 21.33 20.68 -1.07
C LEU A 128 20.19 20.21 -0.16
N GLY A 129 19.22 21.09 0.12
CA GLY A 129 18.02 20.74 0.88
C GLY A 129 17.21 19.63 0.22
N ALA A 130 17.02 19.73 -1.11
CA ALA A 130 16.33 18.72 -1.89
C ALA A 130 17.09 17.38 -1.89
N LEU A 131 18.42 17.41 -2.06
CA LEU A 131 19.26 16.21 -2.02
C LEU A 131 19.12 15.49 -0.68
N ILE A 132 19.13 16.21 0.43
CA ILE A 132 18.99 15.61 1.78
C ILE A 132 17.60 14.99 1.97
N GLY A 133 16.54 15.66 1.53
CA GLY A 133 15.18 15.09 1.54
C GLY A 133 15.09 13.80 0.70
N ALA A 134 15.70 13.80 -0.49
CA ALA A 134 15.74 12.63 -1.37
C ALA A 134 16.57 11.47 -0.78
N LEU A 135 17.71 11.76 -0.14
CA LEU A 135 18.52 10.78 0.57
C LEU A 135 17.76 10.18 1.77
N ALA A 136 17.02 11.00 2.52
CA ALA A 136 16.19 10.51 3.62
C ALA A 136 15.05 9.60 3.13
N ALA A 137 14.40 9.97 2.02
CA ALA A 137 13.33 9.17 1.41
C ALA A 137 13.87 7.83 0.89
N THR A 138 14.98 7.85 0.15
CA THR A 138 15.63 6.62 -0.35
C THR A 138 16.16 5.74 0.77
N ALA A 139 16.74 6.32 1.83
CA ALA A 139 17.16 5.58 3.01
C ALA A 139 15.96 4.92 3.71
N THR A 140 14.86 5.64 3.88
CA THR A 140 13.61 5.06 4.43
C THR A 140 13.15 3.89 3.58
N VAL A 141 13.12 4.06 2.26
CA VAL A 141 12.70 2.99 1.36
C VAL A 141 13.60 1.77 1.47
N TRP A 142 14.90 2.02 1.55
CA TRP A 142 15.92 1.00 1.72
C TRP A 142 15.73 0.21 3.02
N PHE A 143 15.71 0.89 4.17
CA PHE A 143 15.66 0.24 5.47
C PHE A 143 14.30 -0.43 5.76
N VAL A 144 13.20 0.13 5.27
CA VAL A 144 11.85 -0.37 5.57
C VAL A 144 11.41 -1.47 4.63
N TRP A 145 11.70 -1.41 3.33
CA TRP A 145 11.14 -2.37 2.37
C TRP A 145 12.17 -3.21 1.62
N LEU A 146 13.37 -2.67 1.36
CA LEU A 146 14.39 -3.38 0.57
C LEU A 146 15.38 -4.19 1.41
N ARG A 147 15.65 -3.75 2.65
CA ARG A 147 16.49 -4.49 3.59
C ARG A 147 15.72 -5.73 3.97
N ARG A 148 16.03 -6.83 3.26
CA ARG A 148 15.62 -8.18 3.62
C ARG A 148 16.05 -8.38 5.06
N ASP A 149 15.08 -8.60 5.93
CA ASP A 149 15.35 -8.93 7.31
C ASP A 149 16.16 -10.22 7.31
N GLN A 150 17.48 -10.09 7.51
CA GLN A 150 18.30 -11.15 8.09
C GLN A 150 18.15 -11.15 9.61
N LEU A 151 16.99 -10.70 10.11
CA LEU A 151 16.64 -10.98 11.49
C LEU A 151 16.51 -12.52 11.53
N PRO A 152 17.30 -13.21 12.38
CA PRO A 152 17.13 -14.64 12.57
C PRO A 152 15.64 -14.83 12.85
N ALA A 153 15.00 -15.70 12.08
CA ALA A 153 13.62 -16.09 12.33
C ALA A 153 13.52 -16.27 13.85
N GLU A 154 12.67 -15.47 14.50
CA GLU A 154 12.31 -15.72 15.90
C GLU A 154 12.14 -17.22 16.01
N GLU A 155 13.00 -17.87 16.80
CA GLU A 155 12.97 -19.31 16.98
C GLU A 155 11.50 -19.68 17.15
N PRO A 156 10.96 -20.58 16.32
CA PRO A 156 9.55 -20.92 16.40
C PRO A 156 9.33 -21.29 17.85
N MET A 157 8.56 -20.47 18.57
CA MET A 157 8.26 -20.66 19.98
C MET A 157 7.80 -22.11 20.07
N SER A 158 8.68 -22.98 20.58
CA SER A 158 8.36 -24.39 20.67
C SER A 158 7.24 -24.41 21.68
N VAL A 159 6.00 -24.54 21.19
CA VAL A 159 4.85 -24.78 22.04
C VAL A 159 5.18 -26.10 22.72
N ARG A 160 5.74 -26.00 23.93
CA ARG A 160 5.97 -27.13 24.83
C ARG A 160 4.59 -27.68 25.07
N ASN A 161 4.25 -28.72 24.32
CA ASN A 161 2.98 -29.40 24.44
C ASN A 161 2.95 -29.99 25.86
N PRO A 162 2.17 -29.45 26.81
CA PRO A 162 2.23 -29.88 28.21
C PRO A 162 1.70 -31.31 28.40
N GLU A 163 1.16 -31.92 27.35
CA GLU A 163 0.66 -33.30 27.34
C GLU A 163 1.72 -34.33 26.92
N ARG A 164 2.95 -33.93 26.58
CA ARG A 164 4.02 -34.85 26.14
C ARG A 164 5.08 -35.15 27.21
N GLU A 165 4.78 -34.87 28.47
CA GLU A 165 5.56 -35.32 29.62
C GLU A 165 4.84 -36.52 30.23
N LEU A 166 5.10 -37.71 29.70
CA LEU A 166 5.00 -39.05 30.33
C LEU A 166 4.93 -40.14 29.25
N GLU A 167 5.87 -40.11 28.30
CA GLU A 167 6.27 -41.33 27.62
C GLU A 167 7.75 -41.48 27.93
N THR A 168 8.06 -42.37 28.86
CA THR A 168 9.42 -42.84 29.12
C THR A 168 9.96 -43.39 27.81
N VAL A 169 10.76 -42.58 27.13
CA VAL A 169 11.57 -43.02 26.00
C VAL A 169 12.56 -44.02 26.57
N ASP A 170 12.42 -45.30 26.19
CA ASP A 170 13.46 -46.30 26.38
C ASP A 170 14.75 -45.74 25.77
N GLU A 171 15.82 -45.65 26.58
CA GLU A 171 17.09 -44.99 26.23
C GLU A 171 17.89 -45.74 25.13
N ASP A 172 17.35 -46.78 24.50
CA ASP A 172 18.09 -47.68 23.62
C ASP A 172 17.66 -47.67 22.13
N GLU A 173 16.71 -46.82 21.71
CA GLU A 173 16.21 -46.80 20.32
C GLU A 173 16.47 -45.48 19.58
N GLY A 174 17.61 -44.84 19.88
CA GLY A 174 18.09 -43.65 19.18
C GLY A 174 19.47 -43.87 18.59
N VAL A 175 19.59 -43.68 17.26
CA VAL A 175 20.89 -43.63 16.57
C VAL A 175 21.82 -42.68 17.31
N SER A 176 22.96 -43.19 17.77
CA SER A 176 23.87 -42.42 18.60
C SER A 176 24.35 -41.18 17.84
N THR A 177 24.66 -40.09 18.55
CA THR A 177 25.17 -38.85 17.95
C THR A 177 26.42 -39.09 17.09
N ALA A 178 27.23 -40.10 17.43
CA ALA A 178 28.38 -40.52 16.65
C ALA A 178 28.00 -41.20 15.32
N GLU A 179 26.95 -42.02 15.29
CA GLU A 179 26.45 -42.64 14.04
C GLU A 179 25.75 -41.62 13.14
N ALA A 180 25.04 -40.65 13.72
CA ALA A 180 24.45 -39.54 12.98
C ALA A 180 25.52 -38.68 12.29
N GLU A 181 26.67 -38.47 12.94
CA GLU A 181 27.79 -37.72 12.37
C GLU A 181 28.51 -38.49 11.24
N ALA A 182 28.55 -39.82 11.30
CA ALA A 182 29.10 -40.67 10.25
C ALA A 182 28.24 -40.70 8.97
N LEU A 183 26.94 -40.42 9.08
CA LEU A 183 26.02 -40.35 7.94
C LEU A 183 26.02 -38.98 7.23
N LEU A 184 26.66 -37.96 7.82
CA LEU A 184 26.85 -36.68 7.15
C LEU A 184 28.05 -36.77 6.21
N PRO A 185 27.87 -36.66 4.88
CA PRO A 185 29.00 -36.63 3.96
C PRO A 185 29.86 -35.42 4.30
N VAL A 186 31.09 -35.68 4.76
CA VAL A 186 32.10 -34.66 5.06
C VAL A 186 32.44 -33.91 3.78
N ARG A 187 31.67 -32.86 3.48
CA ARG A 187 32.03 -31.87 2.48
C ARG A 187 32.84 -30.78 3.17
N PRO A 188 34.08 -30.51 2.75
CA PRO A 188 34.79 -29.34 3.23
C PRO A 188 33.99 -28.08 2.84
N LEU A 189 33.79 -27.19 3.81
CA LEU A 189 33.23 -25.85 3.63
C LEU A 189 34.08 -25.07 2.59
N ALA A 190 33.66 -25.13 1.33
CA ALA A 190 34.05 -24.17 0.32
C ALA A 190 32.86 -23.25 0.06
N VAL A 191 32.92 -22.05 0.65
CA VAL A 191 32.06 -20.93 0.29
C VAL A 191 32.38 -20.56 -1.16
N ALA A 192 31.56 -21.05 -2.09
CA ALA A 192 31.53 -20.58 -3.47
C ALA A 192 30.07 -20.35 -3.86
N ALA A 193 29.80 -19.16 -4.39
CA ALA A 193 28.48 -18.77 -4.89
C ALA A 193 27.88 -19.85 -5.79
N PRO A 194 26.55 -20.09 -5.76
CA PRO A 194 25.95 -21.09 -6.63
C PRO A 194 26.01 -20.61 -8.08
N VAL A 195 27.05 -21.04 -8.80
CA VAL A 195 26.99 -21.17 -10.25
C VAL A 195 25.89 -22.20 -10.50
N ARG A 196 24.78 -21.77 -11.11
CA ARG A 196 23.70 -22.66 -11.57
C ARG A 196 24.28 -23.66 -12.57
N ALA A 197 24.78 -24.79 -12.08
CA ALA A 197 25.02 -25.95 -12.90
C ALA A 197 23.66 -26.43 -13.43
N ALA A 198 23.58 -26.64 -14.74
CA ALA A 198 22.39 -27.21 -15.35
C ALA A 198 22.09 -28.56 -14.69
N PRO A 199 20.83 -28.85 -14.33
CA PRO A 199 20.50 -30.14 -13.74
C PRO A 199 20.89 -31.26 -14.72
N PRO A 200 21.41 -32.39 -14.23
CA PRO A 200 21.72 -33.53 -15.09
C PRO A 200 20.45 -33.97 -15.86
N PRO A 201 20.56 -34.37 -17.14
CA PRO A 201 19.41 -34.79 -17.91
C PRO A 201 18.72 -35.95 -17.20
N SER A 202 17.41 -35.80 -16.98
CA SER A 202 16.63 -36.84 -16.31
C SER A 202 16.69 -38.14 -17.12
N PRO A 203 16.85 -39.31 -16.48
CA PRO A 203 16.88 -40.61 -17.17
C PRO A 203 15.51 -41.00 -17.76
N TYR A 204 14.47 -40.21 -17.51
CA TYR A 204 13.14 -40.40 -18.06
C TYR A 204 12.94 -39.54 -19.31
N PRO A 205 12.31 -40.09 -20.37
CA PRO A 205 11.97 -39.31 -21.55
C PRO A 205 11.13 -38.10 -21.16
N GLU A 206 11.41 -36.98 -21.82
CA GLU A 206 10.77 -35.70 -21.53
C GLU A 206 9.24 -35.84 -21.61
N ASP A 207 8.55 -35.49 -20.53
CA ASP A 207 7.09 -35.63 -20.44
C ASP A 207 6.41 -34.70 -21.45
N VAL A 208 6.02 -35.26 -22.60
CA VAL A 208 5.32 -34.59 -23.71
C VAL A 208 4.06 -33.85 -23.25
N ARG A 209 3.45 -34.25 -22.11
CA ARG A 209 2.29 -33.54 -21.54
C ARG A 209 2.64 -32.13 -21.07
N ARG A 210 3.89 -31.90 -20.62
CA ARG A 210 4.37 -30.56 -20.24
C ARG A 210 4.52 -29.62 -21.44
N LYS A 211 4.64 -30.16 -22.65
CA LYS A 211 4.66 -29.42 -23.92
C LYS A 211 3.27 -29.28 -24.57
N GLY A 212 2.23 -29.80 -23.94
CA GLY A 212 0.88 -29.83 -24.50
C GLY A 212 0.71 -30.84 -25.64
N GLU A 213 1.67 -31.77 -25.80
CA GLU A 213 1.61 -32.81 -26.82
C GLU A 213 0.92 -34.06 -26.26
N ILE A 214 0.15 -34.73 -27.13
CA ILE A 214 -0.57 -35.95 -26.81
C ILE A 214 0.38 -37.14 -27.09
N PRO A 215 0.66 -38.03 -26.11
CA PRO A 215 1.57 -39.15 -26.31
C PRO A 215 1.08 -40.08 -27.44
N ALA A 216 2.01 -40.50 -28.30
CA ALA A 216 1.73 -41.47 -29.35
C ALA A 216 1.10 -42.75 -28.75
N GLY A 217 0.00 -43.23 -29.33
CA GLY A 217 -0.73 -44.40 -28.85
C GLY A 217 -1.95 -44.11 -27.96
N THR A 218 -2.21 -42.84 -27.61
CA THR A 218 -3.49 -42.48 -26.99
C THR A 218 -4.60 -42.44 -28.05
N ARG A 219 -5.52 -43.39 -27.95
CA ARG A 219 -6.74 -43.42 -28.77
C ARG A 219 -7.78 -42.51 -28.13
N PRO A 220 -8.44 -41.61 -28.88
CA PRO A 220 -9.54 -40.82 -28.35
C PRO A 220 -10.64 -41.76 -27.84
N LEU A 221 -11.19 -41.43 -26.67
CA LEU A 221 -12.34 -42.15 -26.11
C LEU A 221 -13.49 -42.06 -27.12
N SER A 222 -13.89 -43.21 -27.68
CA SER A 222 -15.04 -43.31 -28.57
C SER A 222 -16.27 -42.86 -27.81
N ASN A 223 -16.78 -41.66 -28.11
CA ASN A 223 -18.02 -41.17 -27.54
C ASN A 223 -19.20 -41.73 -28.36
N PRO A 224 -20.06 -42.60 -27.81
CA PRO A 224 -21.14 -43.26 -28.56
C PRO A 224 -22.24 -42.28 -29.04
N ASP A 225 -22.28 -41.04 -28.53
CA ASP A 225 -23.30 -40.04 -28.89
C ASP A 225 -22.82 -38.96 -29.89
N ALA A 226 -21.66 -39.15 -30.52
CA ALA A 226 -21.19 -38.22 -31.54
C ALA A 226 -21.97 -38.42 -32.86
N GLN A 227 -23.12 -37.76 -32.99
CA GLN A 227 -23.82 -37.62 -34.27
C GLN A 227 -22.87 -36.97 -35.30
N THR A 228 -22.57 -37.72 -36.35
CA THR A 228 -21.90 -37.25 -37.56
C THR A 228 -22.67 -36.09 -38.17
N THR A 229 -22.15 -34.87 -37.99
CA THR A 229 -22.54 -33.71 -38.81
C THR A 229 -21.60 -33.66 -40.02
N PRO A 230 -22.11 -33.56 -41.26
CA PRO A 230 -21.26 -33.52 -42.43
C PRO A 230 -20.41 -32.25 -42.47
N ALA A 231 -19.20 -32.41 -43.03
CA ALA A 231 -18.18 -31.38 -43.12
C ALA A 231 -18.66 -30.12 -43.86
N ALA A 232 -18.43 -28.96 -43.23
CA ALA A 232 -18.47 -27.64 -43.85
C ALA A 232 -17.07 -26.99 -43.75
N PRO A 233 -16.70 -26.10 -44.69
CA PRO A 233 -15.32 -25.87 -45.07
C PRO A 233 -14.52 -25.06 -44.04
N ALA A 234 -13.20 -25.21 -44.13
CA ALA A 234 -12.15 -24.65 -43.29
C ALA A 234 -12.41 -23.23 -42.78
N PHE A 235 -12.59 -23.11 -41.47
CA PHE A 235 -12.43 -21.85 -40.73
C PHE A 235 -11.21 -21.94 -39.82
N ALA A 236 -10.44 -20.85 -39.82
CA ALA A 236 -9.18 -20.61 -39.11
C ALA A 236 -9.25 -20.96 -37.60
N PRO A 237 -8.11 -21.24 -36.94
CA PRO A 237 -8.10 -21.74 -35.56
C PRO A 237 -8.61 -20.66 -34.60
N THR A 238 -9.86 -20.82 -34.16
CA THR A 238 -10.39 -20.09 -33.02
C THR A 238 -9.80 -20.69 -31.75
N VAL A 239 -8.99 -19.87 -31.08
CA VAL A 239 -8.48 -20.13 -29.73
C VAL A 239 -9.66 -20.54 -28.83
N TYR A 240 -9.61 -21.76 -28.29
CA TYR A 240 -10.61 -22.28 -27.38
C TYR A 240 -10.53 -21.51 -26.05
N ARG A 241 -11.34 -20.45 -25.92
CA ARG A 241 -11.46 -19.67 -24.69
C ARG A 241 -12.40 -20.41 -23.75
N TRP A 242 -11.84 -21.13 -22.78
CA TRP A 242 -12.60 -21.75 -21.70
C TRP A 242 -13.28 -20.65 -20.86
N THR A 243 -14.56 -20.38 -21.11
CA THR A 243 -15.38 -19.51 -20.25
C THR A 243 -16.01 -20.36 -19.16
N ALA A 244 -15.67 -20.06 -17.91
CA ALA A 244 -16.24 -20.72 -16.74
C ALA A 244 -17.79 -20.65 -16.74
N PRO A 245 -18.49 -21.68 -16.25
CA PRO A 245 -19.94 -21.66 -16.11
C PRO A 245 -20.32 -20.63 -15.02
N GLY A 246 -20.95 -19.53 -15.41
CA GLY A 246 -21.39 -18.48 -14.48
C GLY A 246 -21.64 -17.11 -15.10
N ALA A 247 -21.15 -16.84 -16.31
CA ALA A 247 -21.42 -15.58 -17.00
C ALA A 247 -22.73 -15.63 -17.82
N ARG A 248 -23.88 -15.78 -17.14
CA ARG A 248 -25.16 -15.32 -17.71
C ARG A 248 -25.32 -13.84 -17.37
N ARG A 249 -25.09 -13.01 -18.37
CA ARG A 249 -25.45 -11.60 -18.40
C ARG A 249 -26.93 -11.55 -18.77
N GLU A 250 -27.79 -11.13 -17.85
CA GLU A 250 -29.14 -10.70 -18.19
C GLU A 250 -29.03 -9.48 -19.10
N LEU A 251 -29.40 -9.68 -20.37
CA LEU A 251 -29.83 -8.60 -21.24
C LEU A 251 -31.28 -8.30 -20.87
N GLU A 252 -31.54 -7.07 -20.45
CA GLU A 252 -32.86 -6.46 -20.61
C GLU A 252 -32.70 -5.14 -21.39
N PRO A 253 -33.55 -4.85 -22.40
CA PRO A 253 -33.29 -3.82 -23.40
C PRO A 253 -34.03 -2.50 -23.16
N ALA A 254 -33.48 -1.47 -23.80
CA ALA A 254 -34.10 -0.23 -24.31
C ALA A 254 -34.47 0.91 -23.34
N SER A 255 -33.79 2.04 -23.54
CA SER A 255 -34.08 3.39 -23.06
C SER A 255 -35.44 3.96 -23.56
N PRO A 256 -35.88 5.11 -23.03
CA PRO A 256 -35.60 6.33 -23.80
C PRO A 256 -35.15 7.55 -22.99
N THR A 257 -34.15 8.21 -23.56
CA THR A 257 -33.90 9.65 -23.69
C THR A 257 -34.87 10.61 -22.98
N VAL A 258 -34.34 11.42 -22.04
CA VAL A 258 -34.84 12.76 -21.72
C VAL A 258 -33.66 13.73 -21.71
N ALA A 259 -33.81 14.83 -22.44
CA ALA A 259 -32.84 15.87 -22.75
C ALA A 259 -32.50 16.76 -21.53
N PRO A 260 -31.40 17.54 -21.59
CA PRO A 260 -31.00 18.43 -20.50
C PRO A 260 -31.87 19.68 -20.48
N VAL A 261 -32.39 20.05 -19.31
CA VAL A 261 -33.01 21.36 -19.09
C VAL A 261 -31.90 22.32 -18.65
N GLU A 262 -31.51 23.19 -19.56
CA GLU A 262 -30.82 24.44 -19.28
C GLU A 262 -31.77 25.34 -18.48
N HIS A 263 -31.30 25.89 -17.36
CA HIS A 263 -31.93 27.04 -16.72
C HIS A 263 -30.86 28.10 -16.47
N GLU A 264 -30.68 28.95 -17.48
CA GLU A 264 -30.17 30.32 -17.33
C GLU A 264 -31.22 31.21 -16.64
N LEU A 265 -30.74 32.36 -16.14
CA LEU A 265 -31.45 33.54 -15.60
C LEU A 265 -31.83 33.41 -14.11
N ALA A 266 -31.56 34.37 -13.22
CA ALA A 266 -31.34 35.80 -13.42
C ALA A 266 -30.50 36.41 -12.26
N GLU A 267 -29.73 37.42 -12.63
CA GLU A 267 -29.32 38.51 -11.74
C GLU A 267 -30.55 39.22 -11.13
N ASP A 268 -30.48 39.54 -9.84
CA ASP A 268 -31.11 40.67 -9.15
C ASP A 268 -30.41 40.75 -7.77
N ALA A 269 -29.42 41.62 -7.54
CA ALA A 269 -29.54 43.07 -7.35
C ALA A 269 -30.58 43.44 -6.27
N LEU A 270 -30.09 43.65 -5.04
CA LEU A 270 -30.60 44.48 -3.93
C LEU A 270 -29.63 44.22 -2.76
N ASP A 271 -28.55 44.97 -2.58
CA ASP A 271 -28.46 46.38 -2.19
C ASP A 271 -29.07 46.66 -0.80
N ALA A 272 -28.34 47.51 -0.06
CA ALA A 272 -28.65 48.16 1.22
C ALA A 272 -28.08 47.58 2.54
N ASP A 273 -27.18 48.43 3.07
CA ASP A 273 -26.99 48.83 4.47
C ASP A 273 -25.83 48.20 5.25
N ARG A 274 -24.67 48.87 5.25
CA ARG A 274 -24.28 49.91 6.23
C ARG A 274 -24.19 49.34 7.65
N TYR A 275 -22.96 49.09 8.10
CA TYR A 275 -22.46 49.63 9.37
C TYR A 275 -20.92 49.68 9.32
N THR A 276 -20.40 50.82 8.90
CA THR A 276 -19.09 51.31 9.32
C THR A 276 -19.18 51.71 10.78
N VAL A 277 -18.44 51.04 11.66
CA VAL A 277 -18.09 51.59 12.97
C VAL A 277 -16.59 51.87 12.95
N ALA A 278 -16.29 53.16 12.93
CA ALA A 278 -14.97 53.73 13.10
C ALA A 278 -14.46 53.51 14.53
N GLU A 279 -13.13 53.49 14.65
CA GLU A 279 -12.35 54.05 15.77
C GLU A 279 -12.76 53.68 17.20
N VAL A 280 -12.04 52.71 17.78
CA VAL A 280 -11.76 52.70 19.22
C VAL A 280 -10.29 52.31 19.47
N GLU A 281 -9.53 53.35 19.81
CA GLU A 281 -8.41 53.37 20.76
C GLU A 281 -7.11 52.60 20.44
N SER A 282 -6.24 53.34 19.74
CA SER A 282 -4.85 53.52 20.14
C SER A 282 -4.74 53.92 21.62
N ASP A 283 -4.28 53.04 22.52
CA ASP A 283 -3.71 53.42 23.84
C ASP A 283 -3.07 52.25 24.63
N VAL A 284 -2.18 51.45 24.02
CA VAL A 284 -1.41 50.41 24.77
C VAL A 284 0.11 50.45 24.55
N GLN A 285 0.66 51.39 23.76
CA GLN A 285 2.11 51.43 23.50
C GLN A 285 2.91 52.50 24.28
N ALA A 286 2.31 53.31 25.15
CA ALA A 286 3.04 54.34 25.90
C ALA A 286 3.51 53.94 27.31
N ALA A 287 3.17 52.76 27.85
CA ALA A 287 3.43 52.43 29.26
C ALA A 287 4.56 51.42 29.53
N ARG A 288 5.45 51.13 28.57
CA ARG A 288 6.54 50.14 28.77
C ARG A 288 7.97 50.63 28.54
N ALA A 289 8.17 51.95 28.44
CA ALA A 289 9.49 52.54 28.19
C ALA A 289 10.07 53.36 29.38
N THR A 290 9.50 53.26 30.57
CA THR A 290 10.03 53.93 31.78
C THR A 290 10.09 52.98 32.96
N ASP A 291 10.77 51.83 32.80
CA ASP A 291 11.20 51.03 33.95
C ASP A 291 12.40 50.14 33.57
N LYS A 292 13.55 50.78 33.35
CA LYS A 292 14.93 50.23 33.42
C LYS A 292 15.94 51.33 33.09
N ALA A 293 16.19 52.18 34.07
CA ALA A 293 17.43 52.93 34.23
C ALA A 293 17.90 52.71 35.67
#